data_AF-A0AAX3EQC4-F1
#
_entry.id   AF-A0AAX3EQC4-F1
#
_cell.length_a   1.000
_cell.length_b   1.000
_cell.length_c   1.000
_cell.angle_alpha   90.00
_cell.angle_beta   90.00
_cell.angle_gamma   90.00
#
_symmetry.space_group_name_H-M   'P 1'
#
loop_
_entity.id
_entity.type
_entity.pdbx_description
1 polymer ?
#
loop_
_entity_poly.entity_id
_entity_poly.type
_entity_poly.pdbx_seq_one_letter_code
_entity_poly.pdbx_strand_id
1 'polypeptide(L)'
;MTAPNIQRELIRLHGQANERSVWRRIQAAREMGLVETRRFVADKPAAVWLTREGMSVVGLSGDVTTPRLGQFHHDLHVLELAQWIVVERPQHMLVTEREMRRDDTPNNTENIEPQWAVHRRTADGRLSGGATRVYPDLVTVRGDGRHLIHEVEVSPKDIRRLVRLMMSYLHSDIVAGVRYYCLPLAIDRVQRAAELANARAAEQGIEKRISVVAFNALKLTAGDGEQR
;
A
#
# COMPACT_ATOMS: atom_id res chain seq x y z
N MET A 1 -1.38 -6.28 10.93
CA MET A 1 -0.92 -7.61 10.44
C MET A 1 -1.84 -8.70 10.96
N THR A 2 -1.66 -9.95 10.52
CA THR A 2 -2.24 -11.15 11.14
C THR A 2 -1.15 -12.13 11.57
N ALA A 3 -1.48 -13.15 12.37
CA ALA A 3 -0.52 -14.18 12.77
C ALA A 3 0.16 -14.88 11.56
N PRO A 4 -0.56 -15.26 10.48
CA PRO A 4 0.08 -15.74 9.25
C PRO A 4 1.05 -14.73 8.62
N ASN A 5 0.71 -13.43 8.58
CA ASN A 5 1.64 -12.43 8.03
C ASN A 5 2.92 -12.32 8.88
N ILE A 6 2.80 -12.39 10.21
CA ILE A 6 3.93 -12.37 11.14
C ILE A 6 4.79 -13.63 10.95
N GLN A 7 4.16 -14.79 10.81
CA GLN A 7 4.88 -16.05 10.58
C GLN A 7 5.69 -16.01 9.27
N ARG A 8 5.08 -15.57 8.17
CA ARG A 8 5.78 -15.41 6.88
C ARG A 8 6.99 -14.50 7.02
N GLU A 9 6.83 -13.39 7.73
CA GLU A 9 7.92 -12.44 7.96
C GLU A 9 9.04 -13.02 8.82
N LEU A 10 8.72 -13.81 9.85
CA LEU A 10 9.71 -14.51 10.66
C LEU A 10 10.45 -15.61 9.89
N ILE A 11 9.76 -16.34 9.00
CA ILE A 11 10.40 -17.29 8.08
C ILE A 11 11.38 -16.55 7.16
N ARG A 12 10.97 -15.40 6.61
CA ARG A 12 11.84 -14.58 5.76
C ARG A 12 13.10 -14.12 6.50
N LEU A 13 12.96 -13.65 7.74
CA LEU A 13 14.06 -13.09 8.52
C LEU A 13 14.99 -14.16 9.14
N HIS A 14 14.46 -15.34 9.47
CA HIS A 14 15.16 -16.33 10.29
C HIS A 14 15.19 -17.74 9.69
N GLY A 15 14.64 -17.93 8.49
CA GLY A 15 14.56 -19.21 7.78
C GLY A 15 13.50 -20.18 8.32
N GLN A 16 12.95 -19.95 9.52
CA GLN A 16 11.99 -20.84 10.15
C GLN A 16 11.07 -20.10 11.12
N ALA A 17 9.78 -20.47 11.13
CA ALA A 17 8.86 -20.07 12.18
C ALA A 17 7.73 -21.10 12.32
N ASN A 18 7.56 -21.61 13.54
CA ASN A 18 6.46 -22.50 13.88
C ASN A 18 5.20 -21.69 14.25
N GLU A 19 4.07 -21.97 13.61
CA GLU A 19 2.80 -21.24 13.83
C GLU A 19 2.37 -21.19 15.30
N ARG A 20 2.44 -22.31 16.03
CA ARG A 20 2.09 -22.35 17.46
C ARG A 20 3.02 -21.46 18.28
N SER A 21 4.31 -21.43 17.94
CA SER A 21 5.29 -20.54 18.58
C SER A 21 4.98 -19.08 18.31
N VAL A 22 4.62 -18.72 17.07
CA VAL A 22 4.21 -17.35 16.70
C VAL A 22 2.98 -16.94 17.50
N TRP A 23 1.95 -17.79 17.54
CA TRP A 23 0.74 -17.50 18.30
C TRP A 23 1.02 -17.32 19.80
N ARG A 24 1.82 -18.20 20.39
CA ARG A 24 2.23 -18.10 21.81
C ARG A 24 2.94 -16.77 22.09
N ARG A 25 3.82 -16.32 21.20
CA ARG A 25 4.50 -15.02 21.33
C ARG A 25 3.54 -13.85 21.20
N ILE A 26 2.57 -13.91 20.28
CA ILE A 26 1.52 -12.90 20.15
C ILE A 26 0.68 -12.82 21.44
N GLN A 27 0.30 -13.96 22.02
CA GLN A 27 -0.46 -13.98 23.28
C GLN A 27 0.35 -13.39 24.45
N ALA A 28 1.62 -13.78 24.60
CA ALA A 28 2.49 -13.21 25.63
C ALA A 28 2.67 -11.70 25.45
N ALA A 29 2.89 -11.22 24.22
CA ALA A 29 2.97 -9.79 23.91
C ALA A 29 1.67 -9.04 24.25
N ARG A 30 0.51 -9.69 24.07
CA ARG A 30 -0.80 -9.12 24.43
C ARG A 30 -0.97 -9.05 25.96
N GLU A 31 -0.59 -10.10 26.68
CA GLU A 31 -0.62 -10.13 28.15
C GLU A 31 0.29 -9.06 28.77
N MET A 32 1.42 -8.76 28.11
CA MET A 32 2.31 -7.66 28.46
C MET A 32 1.82 -6.28 27.99
N GLY A 33 0.63 -6.18 27.37
CA GLY A 33 0.10 -4.89 26.91
C GLY A 33 0.80 -4.30 25.68
N LEU A 34 1.69 -5.03 25.01
CA LEU A 34 2.49 -4.55 23.88
C LEU A 34 1.74 -4.61 22.55
N VAL A 35 0.80 -5.54 22.41
CA VAL A 35 -0.04 -5.67 21.21
C VAL A 35 -1.50 -5.81 21.59
N GLU A 36 -2.37 -5.40 20.68
CA GLU A 36 -3.79 -5.75 20.72
C GLU A 36 -4.13 -6.73 19.61
N THR A 37 -5.15 -7.55 19.86
CA THR A 37 -5.66 -8.53 18.89
C THR A 37 -7.17 -8.45 18.79
N ARG A 38 -7.71 -8.38 17.57
CA ARG A 38 -9.16 -8.42 17.34
C ARG A 38 -9.51 -9.15 16.06
N ARG A 39 -10.53 -10.01 16.13
CA ARG A 39 -11.15 -10.61 14.94
C ARG A 39 -12.26 -9.68 14.44
N PHE A 40 -12.14 -9.25 13.18
CA PHE A 40 -13.10 -8.36 12.52
C PHE A 40 -14.10 -9.13 11.65
N VAL A 41 -13.64 -10.23 11.04
CA VAL A 41 -14.44 -11.08 10.14
C VAL A 41 -14.25 -12.53 10.57
N ALA A 42 -15.33 -13.31 10.63
CA ALA A 42 -15.34 -14.64 11.26
C ALA A 42 -14.36 -15.64 10.60
N ASP A 43 -14.26 -15.60 9.27
CA ASP A 43 -13.42 -16.46 8.42
C ASP A 43 -11.99 -15.94 8.24
N LYS A 44 -11.65 -14.78 8.83
CA LYS A 44 -10.31 -14.19 8.72
C LYS A 44 -9.52 -14.31 10.04
N PRO A 45 -8.19 -14.44 9.95
CA PRO A 45 -7.34 -14.36 11.13
C PRO A 45 -7.55 -13.05 11.89
N ALA A 46 -7.32 -13.08 13.21
CA ALA A 46 -7.35 -11.87 14.01
C ALA A 46 -6.27 -10.89 13.54
N ALA A 47 -6.64 -9.61 13.47
CA ALA A 47 -5.69 -8.55 13.29
C ALA A 47 -4.86 -8.39 14.57
N VAL A 48 -3.59 -8.07 14.38
CA VAL A 48 -2.59 -7.78 15.42
C VAL A 48 -1.97 -6.44 15.08
N TRP A 49 -1.92 -5.53 16.06
CA TRP A 49 -1.27 -4.24 15.97
C TRP A 49 -0.61 -3.87 17.29
N LEU A 50 0.40 -2.99 17.24
CA LEU A 50 1.10 -2.50 18.42
C LEU A 50 0.21 -1.55 19.22
N THR A 51 0.28 -1.63 20.54
CA THR A 51 -0.21 -0.57 21.43
C THR A 51 0.78 0.58 21.45
N ARG A 52 0.46 1.68 22.14
CA ARG A 52 1.41 2.77 22.36
C ARG A 52 2.67 2.29 23.10
N GLU A 53 2.49 1.45 24.11
CA GLU A 53 3.59 0.84 24.86
C GLU A 53 4.42 -0.08 23.96
N GLY A 54 3.76 -0.92 23.17
CA GLY A 54 4.44 -1.76 22.18
C GLY A 54 5.29 -0.96 21.19
N MET A 55 4.74 0.14 20.64
CA MET A 55 5.49 1.05 19.77
C MET A 55 6.71 1.63 20.48
N SER A 56 6.55 2.10 21.71
CA SER A 56 7.64 2.67 22.51
C SER A 56 8.79 1.68 22.72
N VAL A 57 8.47 0.43 23.09
CA VAL A 57 9.48 -0.63 23.32
C VAL A 57 10.31 -0.93 22.07
N VAL A 58 9.73 -0.80 20.87
CA VAL A 58 10.44 -1.02 19.60
C VAL A 58 10.97 0.27 18.97
N GLY A 59 10.96 1.39 19.70
CA GLY A 59 11.46 2.68 19.22
C GLY A 59 10.64 3.31 18.08
N LEU A 60 9.39 2.89 17.91
CA LEU A 60 8.49 3.48 16.91
C LEU A 60 7.74 4.68 17.50
N SER A 61 7.69 5.75 16.72
CA SER A 61 6.98 6.98 17.07
C SER A 61 5.71 7.21 16.22
N GLY A 62 4.88 8.17 16.65
CA GLY A 62 3.63 8.53 16.00
C GLY A 62 2.39 7.85 16.61
N ASP A 63 1.24 8.01 15.95
CA ASP A 63 -0.05 7.56 16.50
C ASP A 63 -0.22 6.04 16.41
N VAL A 64 -0.95 5.44 17.35
CA VAL A 64 -1.36 4.04 17.22
C VAL A 64 -2.41 3.92 16.13
N THR A 65 -2.15 3.08 15.12
CA THR A 65 -3.14 2.78 14.07
C THR A 65 -3.88 1.51 14.42
N THR A 66 -5.20 1.64 14.60
CA THR A 66 -6.10 0.51 14.81
C THR A 66 -6.74 0.09 13.47
N PRO A 67 -6.86 -1.22 13.19
CA PRO A 67 -7.55 -1.68 11.99
C PRO A 67 -9.02 -1.26 12.01
N ARG A 68 -9.53 -0.79 10.86
CA ARG A 68 -10.93 -0.43 10.68
C ARG A 68 -11.62 -1.48 9.83
N LEU A 69 -12.82 -1.93 10.25
CA LEU A 69 -13.54 -3.01 9.56
C LEU A 69 -13.70 -2.75 8.05
N GLY A 70 -14.07 -1.52 7.66
CA GLY A 70 -14.28 -1.17 6.25
C GLY A 70 -13.01 -1.09 5.39
N GLN A 71 -11.82 -1.01 6.02
CA GLN A 71 -10.52 -0.94 5.33
C GLN A 71 -9.71 -2.22 5.49
N PHE A 72 -10.07 -3.08 6.45
CA PHE A 72 -9.26 -4.22 6.88
C PHE A 72 -8.80 -5.13 5.73
N HIS A 73 -9.69 -5.47 4.78
CA HIS A 73 -9.31 -6.29 3.64
C HIS A 73 -8.31 -5.59 2.71
N HIS A 74 -8.50 -4.29 2.46
CA HIS A 74 -7.57 -3.50 1.64
C HIS A 74 -6.22 -3.36 2.35
N ASP A 75 -6.21 -3.01 3.63
CA ASP A 75 -4.99 -2.88 4.44
C ASP A 75 -4.16 -4.18 4.45
N LEU A 76 -4.82 -5.35 4.52
CA LEU A 76 -4.12 -6.63 4.43
C LEU A 76 -3.45 -6.83 3.07
N HIS A 77 -4.14 -6.54 1.96
CA HIS A 77 -3.55 -6.66 0.63
C HIS A 77 -2.42 -5.64 0.39
N VAL A 78 -2.55 -4.42 0.91
CA VAL A 78 -1.46 -3.43 0.91
C VAL A 78 -0.25 -3.97 1.66
N LEU A 79 -0.46 -4.59 2.83
CA LEU A 79 0.62 -5.18 3.62
C LEU A 79 1.28 -6.37 2.90
N GLU A 80 0.51 -7.24 2.26
CA GLU A 80 1.04 -8.34 1.46
C GLU A 80 1.87 -7.86 0.28
N LEU A 81 1.38 -6.82 -0.41
CA LEU A 81 2.11 -6.17 -1.48
C LEU A 81 3.40 -5.52 -0.99
N ALA A 82 3.37 -4.82 0.15
CA ALA A 82 4.53 -4.22 0.76
C ALA A 82 5.62 -5.27 1.06
N GLN A 83 5.24 -6.39 1.69
CA GLN A 83 6.15 -7.50 1.97
C GLN A 83 6.77 -8.06 0.69
N TRP A 84 5.96 -8.27 -0.35
CA TRP A 84 6.45 -8.75 -1.64
C TRP A 84 7.42 -7.78 -2.31
N ILE A 85 7.12 -6.48 -2.31
CA ILE A 85 7.99 -5.46 -2.90
C ILE A 85 9.36 -5.44 -2.21
N VAL A 86 9.40 -5.48 -0.87
CA VAL A 86 10.66 -5.47 -0.11
C VAL A 86 11.53 -6.68 -0.45
N VAL A 87 10.92 -7.83 -0.75
CA VAL A 87 11.64 -9.05 -1.15
C VAL A 87 12.15 -8.96 -2.60
N GLU A 88 11.27 -8.60 -3.53
CA GLU A 88 11.58 -8.61 -4.96
C GLU A 88 12.43 -7.42 -5.42
N ARG A 89 12.39 -6.32 -4.66
CA ARG A 89 13.07 -5.07 -4.99
C ARG A 89 13.74 -4.45 -3.77
N PRO A 90 14.69 -5.17 -3.13
CA PRO A 90 15.35 -4.70 -1.91
C PRO A 90 16.14 -3.40 -2.09
N GLN A 91 16.51 -3.07 -3.34
CA GLN A 91 17.21 -1.84 -3.70
C GLN A 91 16.29 -0.60 -3.80
N HIS A 92 14.97 -0.78 -3.76
CA HIS A 92 14.03 0.34 -3.75
C HIS A 92 13.60 0.64 -2.31
N MET A 93 13.60 1.92 -1.96
CA MET A 93 12.99 2.36 -0.70
C MET A 93 11.47 2.27 -0.85
N LEU A 94 10.81 1.52 0.04
CA LEU A 94 9.35 1.45 0.12
C LEU A 94 8.85 2.47 1.16
N VAL A 95 7.82 3.22 0.81
CA VAL A 95 7.16 4.20 1.68
C VAL A 95 5.65 3.92 1.71
N THR A 96 5.09 3.86 2.90
CA THR A 96 3.67 3.58 3.15
C THR A 96 2.82 4.85 3.23
N GLU A 97 1.51 4.76 3.02
CA GLU A 97 0.59 5.91 3.20
C GLU A 97 0.79 6.62 4.54
N ARG A 98 1.03 5.86 5.61
CA ARG A 98 1.24 6.42 6.94
C ARG A 98 2.51 7.26 7.01
N GLU A 99 3.61 6.77 6.47
CA GLU A 99 4.87 7.51 6.42
C GLU A 99 4.72 8.75 5.53
N MET A 100 4.09 8.59 4.36
CA MET A 100 3.80 9.70 3.46
C MET A 100 3.00 10.81 4.16
N ARG A 101 1.93 10.44 4.88
CA ARG A 101 1.13 11.40 5.65
C ARG A 101 1.92 12.03 6.78
N ARG A 102 2.71 11.26 7.52
CA ARG A 102 3.55 11.79 8.61
C ARG A 102 4.51 12.85 8.08
N ASP A 103 5.11 12.61 6.92
CA ASP A 103 6.11 13.49 6.35
C ASP A 103 5.45 14.73 5.68
N ASP A 104 4.29 14.57 5.04
CA ASP A 104 3.56 15.67 4.37
C ASP A 104 2.67 16.50 5.33
N THR A 105 2.29 15.99 6.51
CA THR A 105 1.41 16.70 7.47
C THR A 105 2.06 17.95 8.08
N PRO A 106 3.33 17.93 8.53
CA PRO A 106 4.05 19.14 8.91
C PRO A 106 4.19 20.14 7.74
N ASN A 107 4.25 19.64 6.50
CA ASN A 107 4.32 20.43 5.27
C ASN A 107 2.94 20.92 4.78
N ASN A 108 1.92 20.92 5.64
CA ASN A 108 0.56 21.37 5.30
C ASN A 108 0.38 22.90 5.49
N THR A 109 1.47 23.64 5.71
CA THR A 109 1.48 25.11 5.56
C THR A 109 1.31 25.46 4.08
N GLU A 110 0.49 26.45 3.76
CA GLU A 110 -0.18 26.70 2.46
C GLU A 110 0.70 26.79 1.18
N ASN A 111 2.03 26.68 1.26
CA ASN A 111 2.95 26.91 0.12
C ASN A 111 4.04 25.84 -0.07
N ILE A 112 3.93 24.66 0.56
CA ILE A 112 4.90 23.58 0.35
C ILE A 112 4.27 22.48 -0.51
N GLU A 113 4.88 22.24 -1.68
CA GLU A 113 4.55 21.08 -2.52
C GLU A 113 4.76 19.80 -1.69
N PRO A 114 3.76 18.91 -1.62
CA PRO A 114 3.91 17.66 -0.89
C PRO A 114 5.04 16.83 -1.48
N GLN A 115 5.80 16.16 -0.61
CA GLN A 115 6.84 15.25 -1.05
C GLN A 115 6.23 14.00 -1.67
N TRP A 116 5.13 13.52 -1.09
CA TRP A 116 4.59 12.20 -1.41
C TRP A 116 3.23 12.24 -2.09
N ALA A 117 2.32 13.07 -1.58
CA ALA A 117 0.99 13.20 -2.16
C ALA A 117 1.05 13.82 -3.56
N VAL A 118 0.06 13.48 -4.39
CA VAL A 118 -0.21 14.24 -5.61
C VAL A 118 -1.42 15.14 -5.43
N HIS A 119 -1.41 16.28 -6.09
CA HIS A 119 -2.61 17.10 -6.17
C HIS A 119 -3.65 16.45 -7.07
N ARG A 120 -4.89 16.36 -6.57
CA ARG A 120 -6.02 15.90 -7.37
C ARG A 120 -6.23 16.84 -8.56
N ARG A 121 -6.33 16.24 -9.73
CA ARG A 121 -6.60 16.92 -11.00
C ARG A 121 -7.93 16.47 -11.58
N THR A 122 -8.48 17.30 -12.45
CA THR A 122 -9.54 16.94 -13.37
C THR A 122 -9.00 16.02 -14.46
N ALA A 123 -9.88 15.43 -15.27
CA ALA A 123 -9.47 14.47 -16.29
C ALA A 123 -8.66 15.11 -17.45
N ASP A 124 -8.77 16.43 -17.62
CA ASP A 124 -7.99 17.28 -18.53
C ASP A 124 -6.73 17.87 -17.88
N GLY A 125 -6.37 17.42 -16.67
CA GLY A 125 -5.10 17.77 -16.02
C GLY A 125 -5.09 19.07 -15.22
N ARG A 126 -6.20 19.82 -15.18
CA ARG A 126 -6.33 21.03 -14.34
C ARG A 126 -6.44 20.64 -12.86
N LEU A 127 -5.94 21.49 -11.96
CA LEU A 127 -6.14 21.26 -10.52
C LEU A 127 -7.64 21.27 -10.20
N SER A 128 -8.14 20.27 -9.49
CA SER A 128 -9.51 20.31 -9.00
C SER A 128 -9.63 21.40 -7.93
N GLY A 129 -10.72 22.18 -7.94
CA GLY A 129 -10.95 23.24 -6.95
C GLY A 129 -10.77 22.71 -5.51
N GLY A 130 -9.86 23.32 -4.77
CA GLY A 130 -9.31 22.81 -3.52
C GLY A 130 -8.17 21.83 -3.80
N ALA A 131 -6.93 22.20 -3.45
CA ALA A 131 -5.68 21.46 -3.63
C ALA A 131 -5.65 20.13 -2.85
N THR A 132 -6.61 19.26 -3.13
CA THR A 132 -6.87 18.02 -2.39
C THR A 132 -5.70 17.09 -2.66
N ARG A 133 -4.88 16.89 -1.63
CA ARG A 133 -3.79 15.91 -1.65
C ARG A 133 -4.37 14.50 -1.72
N VAL A 134 -3.83 13.69 -2.61
CA VAL A 134 -4.12 12.26 -2.71
C VAL A 134 -2.85 11.50 -2.38
N TYR A 135 -2.96 10.63 -1.39
CA TYR A 135 -1.87 9.75 -0.98
C TYR A 135 -2.08 8.39 -1.64
N PRO A 136 -1.07 7.83 -2.30
CA PRO A 136 -1.10 6.45 -2.75
C PRO A 136 -1.11 5.45 -1.58
N ASP A 137 -1.44 4.20 -1.87
CA ASP A 137 -1.31 3.11 -0.88
C ASP A 137 0.17 2.86 -0.52
N LEU A 138 1.04 2.77 -1.54
CA LEU A 138 2.47 2.53 -1.42
C LEU A 138 3.24 3.28 -2.51
N VAL A 139 4.48 3.66 -2.19
CA VAL A 139 5.44 4.25 -3.14
C VAL A 139 6.76 3.52 -3.05
N THR A 140 7.34 3.18 -4.20
CA THR A 140 8.78 2.85 -4.25
C THR A 140 9.57 3.99 -4.85
N VAL A 141 10.66 4.36 -4.20
CA VAL A 141 11.62 5.36 -4.69
C VAL A 141 12.79 4.63 -5.32
N ARG A 142 13.03 4.92 -6.60
CA ARG A 142 14.17 4.38 -7.36
C ARG A 142 15.43 5.20 -7.06
N GLY A 143 16.60 4.69 -7.45
CA GLY A 143 17.88 5.38 -7.24
C GLY A 143 17.99 6.75 -7.93
N ASP A 144 17.12 7.07 -8.89
CA ASP A 144 17.02 8.38 -9.55
C ASP A 144 16.06 9.35 -8.82
N GLY A 145 15.53 8.96 -7.66
CA GLY A 145 14.61 9.77 -6.86
C GLY A 145 13.15 9.77 -7.33
N ARG A 146 12.83 9.18 -8.50
CA ARG A 146 11.44 9.17 -9.00
C ARG A 146 10.59 8.08 -8.35
N HIS A 147 9.30 8.40 -8.21
CA HIS A 147 8.32 7.59 -7.50
C HIS A 147 7.61 6.63 -8.45
N LEU A 148 7.65 5.33 -8.14
CA LEU A 148 6.73 4.36 -8.72
C LEU A 148 5.58 4.13 -7.75
N ILE A 149 4.38 4.47 -8.20
CA ILE A 149 3.17 4.39 -7.38
C ILE A 149 2.59 2.98 -7.44
N HIS A 150 2.14 2.49 -6.30
CA HIS A 150 1.52 1.18 -6.13
C HIS A 150 0.14 1.34 -5.48
N GLU A 151 -0.90 0.93 -6.19
CA GLU A 151 -2.30 1.06 -5.79
C GLU A 151 -2.93 -0.33 -5.70
N VAL A 152 -3.67 -0.61 -4.63
CA VAL A 152 -4.39 -1.86 -4.45
C VAL A 152 -5.88 -1.63 -4.64
N GLU A 153 -6.48 -2.36 -5.59
CA GLU A 153 -7.92 -2.28 -5.83
C GLU A 153 -8.62 -3.60 -5.48
N VAL A 154 -9.40 -3.56 -4.41
CA VAL A 154 -10.13 -4.73 -3.89
C VAL A 154 -11.53 -4.83 -4.49
N SER A 155 -12.18 -3.70 -4.77
CA SER A 155 -13.55 -3.65 -5.25
C SER A 155 -13.69 -2.77 -6.49
N PRO A 156 -14.69 -3.02 -7.34
CA PRO A 156 -14.88 -2.21 -8.53
C PRO A 156 -15.23 -0.76 -8.16
N LYS A 157 -14.45 0.19 -8.65
CA LYS A 157 -14.75 1.63 -8.57
C LYS A 157 -15.42 2.13 -9.86
N ASP A 158 -15.97 3.34 -9.79
CA ASP A 158 -16.44 4.06 -10.97
C ASP A 158 -15.27 4.40 -11.91
N ILE A 159 -15.45 4.13 -13.20
CA ILE A 159 -14.40 4.29 -14.21
C ILE A 159 -14.01 5.77 -14.35
N ARG A 160 -14.97 6.71 -14.31
CA ARG A 160 -14.67 8.15 -14.47
C ARG A 160 -13.84 8.64 -13.28
N ARG A 161 -14.16 8.18 -12.07
CA ARG A 161 -13.38 8.45 -10.85
C ARG A 161 -11.96 7.89 -10.96
N LEU A 162 -11.80 6.64 -11.43
CA LEU A 162 -10.48 6.02 -11.60
C LEU A 162 -9.62 6.78 -12.62
N VAL A 163 -10.17 7.09 -13.80
CA VAL A 163 -9.45 7.85 -14.83
C VAL A 163 -8.99 9.20 -14.28
N ARG A 164 -9.84 9.92 -13.54
CA ARG A 164 -9.46 11.20 -12.93
C ARG A 164 -8.28 11.06 -11.95
N LEU A 165 -8.30 10.02 -11.12
CA LEU A 165 -7.21 9.74 -10.19
C LEU A 165 -5.92 9.37 -10.95
N MET A 166 -6.01 8.46 -11.91
CA MET A 166 -4.88 8.05 -12.75
C MET A 166 -4.23 9.25 -13.46
N MET A 167 -5.03 10.15 -14.04
CA MET A 167 -4.51 11.38 -14.65
C MET A 167 -3.81 12.28 -13.63
N SER A 168 -4.27 12.32 -12.38
CA SER A 168 -3.59 13.08 -11.32
C SER A 168 -2.15 12.61 -11.10
N TYR A 169 -1.93 11.29 -11.12
CA TYR A 169 -0.59 10.71 -11.09
C TYR A 169 0.22 10.97 -12.35
N LEU A 170 -0.38 10.76 -13.53
CA LEU A 170 0.33 10.94 -14.81
C LEU A 170 0.79 12.37 -15.04
N HIS A 171 0.10 13.37 -14.50
CA HIS A 171 0.52 14.77 -14.56
C HIS A 171 1.54 15.19 -13.50
N SER A 172 1.87 14.32 -12.54
CA SER A 172 2.85 14.64 -11.50
C SER A 172 4.27 14.38 -12.00
N ASP A 173 5.18 15.34 -11.84
CA ASP A 173 6.55 15.23 -12.34
C ASP A 173 7.42 14.27 -11.52
N ILE A 174 7.11 14.10 -10.23
CA ILE A 174 7.84 13.17 -9.36
C ILE A 174 7.47 11.70 -9.63
N VAL A 175 6.31 11.46 -10.24
CA VAL A 175 5.82 10.10 -10.55
C VAL A 175 6.44 9.59 -11.83
N ALA A 176 7.14 8.46 -11.78
CA ALA A 176 7.65 7.75 -12.96
C ALA A 176 6.59 6.86 -13.63
N GLY A 177 5.58 6.43 -12.88
CA GLY A 177 4.50 5.58 -13.37
C GLY A 177 3.65 5.04 -12.23
N VAL A 178 2.59 4.31 -12.59
CA VAL A 178 1.66 3.74 -11.60
C VAL A 178 1.40 2.28 -11.93
N ARG A 179 1.30 1.46 -10.89
CA ARG A 179 0.88 0.07 -10.98
C ARG A 179 -0.29 -0.20 -10.06
N TYR A 180 -1.41 -0.59 -10.65
CA TYR A 180 -2.58 -1.10 -9.94
C TYR A 180 -2.47 -2.61 -9.79
N TYR A 181 -2.66 -3.10 -8.57
CA TYR A 181 -2.76 -4.51 -8.23
C TYR A 181 -4.21 -4.80 -7.87
N CYS A 182 -4.88 -5.57 -8.71
CA CYS A 182 -6.34 -5.71 -8.64
C CYS A 182 -6.74 -7.12 -8.26
N LEU A 183 -7.68 -7.22 -7.32
CA LEU A 183 -8.39 -8.47 -7.10
C LEU A 183 -9.32 -8.78 -8.29
N PRO A 184 -9.72 -10.06 -8.48
CA PRO A 184 -10.52 -10.49 -9.63
C PRO A 184 -11.77 -9.65 -9.87
N LEU A 185 -12.45 -9.18 -8.82
CA LEU A 185 -13.67 -8.39 -8.95
C LEU A 185 -13.42 -6.96 -9.48
N ALA A 186 -12.20 -6.43 -9.34
CA ALA A 186 -11.88 -5.06 -9.71
C ALA A 186 -11.16 -4.95 -11.07
N ILE A 187 -10.46 -6.01 -11.49
CA ILE A 187 -9.45 -5.94 -12.55
C ILE A 187 -9.99 -5.39 -13.88
N ASP A 188 -11.15 -5.86 -14.37
CA ASP A 188 -11.69 -5.44 -15.66
C ASP A 188 -12.01 -3.94 -15.70
N ARG A 189 -12.57 -3.41 -14.61
CA ARG A 189 -12.89 -1.98 -14.53
C ARG A 189 -11.64 -1.13 -14.43
N VAL A 190 -10.64 -1.58 -13.67
CA VAL A 190 -9.38 -0.86 -13.53
C VAL A 190 -8.58 -0.90 -14.83
N GLN A 191 -8.56 -2.04 -15.52
CA GLN A 191 -7.95 -2.22 -16.84
C GLN A 191 -8.55 -1.23 -17.85
N ARG A 192 -9.88 -1.18 -17.95
CA ARG A 192 -10.57 -0.23 -18.83
C ARG A 192 -10.28 1.23 -18.47
N ALA A 193 -10.19 1.57 -17.18
CA ALA A 193 -9.83 2.91 -16.76
C ALA A 193 -8.38 3.26 -17.12
N ALA A 194 -7.45 2.31 -16.94
CA ALA A 194 -6.03 2.48 -17.26
C ALA A 194 -5.83 2.69 -18.77
N GLU A 195 -6.54 1.95 -19.62
CA GLU A 195 -6.52 2.14 -21.07
C GLU A 195 -6.97 3.55 -21.47
N LEU A 196 -8.09 4.02 -20.91
CA LEU A 196 -8.59 5.37 -21.17
C LEU A 196 -7.65 6.46 -20.68
N ALA A 197 -7.03 6.28 -19.50
CA ALA A 197 -6.06 7.23 -18.96
C ALA A 197 -4.77 7.26 -19.79
N ASN A 198 -4.24 6.09 -20.17
CA ASN A 198 -3.03 5.98 -20.99
C ASN A 198 -3.24 6.57 -22.39
N ALA A 199 -4.40 6.36 -23.02
CA ALA A 199 -4.71 6.96 -24.32
C ALA A 199 -4.70 8.49 -24.25
N ARG A 200 -5.35 9.08 -23.25
CA ARG A 200 -5.36 10.53 -23.03
C ARG A 200 -3.98 11.10 -22.71
N ALA A 201 -3.20 10.38 -21.91
CA ALA A 201 -1.83 10.77 -21.61
C ALA A 201 -0.97 10.79 -22.88
N ALA A 202 -1.13 9.81 -23.76
CA ALA A 202 -0.44 9.78 -25.05
C ALA A 202 -0.84 10.94 -25.97
N GLU A 203 -2.15 11.28 -26.04
CA GLU A 203 -2.64 12.47 -26.78
C GLU A 203 -2.01 13.79 -26.27
N GLN A 204 -1.61 13.83 -25.01
CA GLN A 204 -0.99 14.98 -24.35
C GLN A 204 0.55 14.91 -24.33
N GLY A 205 1.16 13.90 -24.98
CA GLY A 205 2.62 13.72 -25.00
C GLY A 205 3.23 13.26 -23.67
N ILE A 206 2.43 12.71 -22.76
CA ILE A 206 2.91 12.18 -21.48
C ILE A 206 3.40 10.74 -21.68
N GLU A 207 4.68 10.50 -21.44
CA GLU A 207 5.32 9.19 -21.64
C GLU A 207 5.04 8.17 -20.50
N LYS A 208 4.62 8.67 -19.33
CA LYS A 208 4.31 7.87 -18.13
C LYS A 208 3.09 6.98 -18.39
N ARG A 209 3.05 5.80 -17.76
CA ARG A 209 1.96 4.83 -17.95
C ARG A 209 1.39 4.29 -16.65
N ILE A 210 0.11 3.93 -16.73
CA ILE A 210 -0.60 3.08 -15.78
C ILE A 210 -0.49 1.63 -16.25
N SER A 211 -0.05 0.75 -15.37
CA SER A 211 -0.08 -0.70 -15.56
C SER A 211 -1.06 -1.34 -14.58
N VAL A 212 -1.71 -2.42 -15.00
CA VAL A 212 -2.65 -3.19 -14.17
C VAL A 212 -2.17 -4.62 -14.10
N VAL A 213 -2.16 -5.19 -12.90
CA VAL A 213 -1.68 -6.53 -12.61
C VAL A 213 -2.69 -7.24 -11.73
N ALA A 214 -3.01 -8.50 -12.03
CA ALA A 214 -3.82 -9.31 -11.14
C ALA A 214 -3.08 -9.56 -9.82
N PHE A 215 -3.71 -9.29 -8.68
CA PHE A 215 -3.09 -9.46 -7.36
C PHE A 215 -2.67 -10.91 -7.12
N ASN A 216 -3.48 -11.88 -7.57
CA ASN A 216 -3.19 -13.31 -7.44
C ASN A 216 -2.03 -13.79 -8.32
N ALA A 217 -1.61 -12.99 -9.31
CA ALA A 217 -0.44 -13.31 -10.13
C ALA A 217 0.88 -12.96 -9.43
N LEU A 218 0.82 -12.26 -8.29
CA LEU A 218 1.96 -12.14 -7.41
C LEU A 218 2.27 -13.54 -6.88
N LYS A 219 3.44 -14.08 -7.23
CA LYS A 219 4.01 -15.24 -6.54
C LYS A 219 4.40 -14.79 -5.13
N LEU A 220 3.40 -14.63 -4.28
CA LEU A 220 3.57 -14.44 -2.85
C LEU A 220 4.05 -15.79 -2.35
N THR A 221 5.36 -16.02 -2.33
CA THR A 221 5.94 -17.23 -1.76
C THR A 221 5.58 -17.27 -0.28
N ALA A 222 4.47 -17.92 0.05
CA ALA A 222 4.42 -18.73 1.25
C ALA A 222 5.57 -19.72 1.11
N GLY A 223 6.32 -19.97 2.19
CA GLY A 223 7.44 -20.90 2.16
C GLY A 223 6.98 -22.28 1.70
N ASP A 224 7.11 -22.54 0.40
CA ASP A 224 7.19 -23.89 -0.13
C ASP A 224 8.63 -24.32 0.12
N GLY A 225 8.81 -24.99 1.26
CA GLY A 225 9.85 -25.99 1.33
C GLY A 225 9.64 -26.97 0.17
N GLU A 226 10.74 -27.26 -0.53
CA GLU A 226 10.88 -28.30 -1.55
C GLU A 226 10.00 -28.13 -2.82
N GLN A 227 10.63 -27.74 -3.93
CA GLN A 227 11.14 -28.70 -4.92
C GLN A 227 11.80 -27.97 -6.11
N ARG A 228 13.13 -28.15 -6.20
CA ARG A 228 14.03 -28.14 -7.37
C ARG A 228 14.15 -26.86 -8.22
#